data_AF-A0A7Y0CI41-F1
#
_entry.id   AF-A0A7Y0CI41-F1
#
_cell.length_a   1.000
_cell.length_b   1.000
_cell.length_c   1.000
_cell.angle_alpha   90.00
_cell.angle_beta   90.00
_cell.angle_gamma   90.00
#
_symmetry.space_group_name_H-M   'P 1'
#
loop_
_entity.id
_entity.type
_entity.pdbx_description
1 polymer ?
#
loop_
_entity_poly.entity_id
_entity_poly.type
_entity_poly.pdbx_seq_one_letter_code
_entity_poly.pdbx_strand_id
1 'polypeptide(L)'
;MTESAAPLVERPSPLGTARAQLAKAVDVLGYDSGLHAMLATPRREITVSVPLRRDDGSTELFTGYRVQHNISRGPGKGGLRYAASVDPDEVRALAMLMTWKCAVVELPYGGAKGGVTIDPRRYSKAELERVTRRYTSEIMPMIGPERDIMAPDMGTDEQTMAWVMDTYSVNRGYTIPAVATGKPLAVGGSLGRATATSRGVVHTARAALASA
;
A
#
# COMPACT_ATOMS: atom_id res chain seq x y z
N MET A 1 26.22 35.51 -22.83
CA MET A 1 24.77 35.49 -22.61
C MET A 1 24.39 34.07 -22.27
N THR A 2 24.17 33.79 -20.99
CA THR A 2 23.77 32.49 -20.47
C THR A 2 22.31 32.24 -20.84
N GLU A 3 22.07 31.25 -21.71
CA GLU A 3 20.72 30.74 -21.97
C GLU A 3 20.13 30.21 -20.65
N SER A 4 19.11 30.91 -20.17
CA SER A 4 18.30 30.43 -19.06
C SER A 4 17.51 29.23 -19.57
N ALA A 5 17.85 28.04 -19.09
CA ALA A 5 17.04 26.85 -19.32
C ALA A 5 15.60 27.14 -18.91
N ALA A 6 14.65 26.91 -19.82
CA ALA A 6 13.23 27.01 -19.53
C ALA A 6 12.88 26.10 -18.33
N PRO A 7 12.02 26.53 -17.40
CA PRO A 7 11.64 25.69 -16.27
C PRO A 7 11.04 24.40 -16.81
N LEU A 8 11.60 23.27 -16.39
CA LEU A 8 11.06 21.95 -16.68
C LEU A 8 9.62 21.93 -16.16
N VAL A 9 8.65 21.87 -17.06
CA VAL A 9 7.25 21.63 -16.70
C VAL A 9 7.20 20.24 -16.06
N GLU A 10 7.13 20.20 -14.73
CA GLU A 10 7.00 18.95 -13.98
C GLU A 10 5.76 18.21 -14.49
N ARG A 11 5.97 17.02 -15.06
CA ARG A 11 4.87 16.12 -15.39
C ARG A 11 4.11 15.81 -14.08
N PRO A 12 2.77 15.82 -14.09
CA PRO A 12 2.00 15.53 -12.89
C PRO A 12 2.33 14.11 -12.39
N SER A 13 3.01 14.03 -11.26
CA SER A 13 3.30 12.76 -10.59
C SER A 13 2.13 12.36 -9.68
N PRO A 14 1.97 11.07 -9.35
CA PRO A 14 0.98 10.63 -8.37
C PRO A 14 1.11 11.37 -7.03
N LEU A 15 2.34 11.59 -6.57
CA LEU A 15 2.61 12.30 -5.32
C LEU A 15 2.26 13.79 -5.42
N GLY A 16 2.61 14.45 -6.52
CA GLY A 16 2.26 15.85 -6.76
C GLY A 16 0.75 16.05 -6.78
N THR A 17 0.02 15.15 -7.44
CA THR A 17 -1.45 15.17 -7.47
C THR A 17 -2.05 15.02 -6.07
N ALA A 18 -1.56 14.05 -5.31
CA ALA A 18 -2.06 13.78 -3.97
C ALA A 18 -1.76 14.95 -3.00
N ARG A 19 -0.59 15.60 -3.13
CA ARG A 19 -0.24 16.80 -2.35
C ARG A 19 -1.08 18.01 -2.74
N ALA A 20 -1.38 18.19 -4.03
CA ALA A 20 -2.25 19.25 -4.49
C ALA A 20 -3.70 19.09 -3.96
N GLN A 21 -4.18 17.84 -3.84
CA GLN A 21 -5.46 17.56 -3.19
C GLN A 21 -5.44 17.88 -1.69
N LEU A 22 -4.36 17.52 -0.99
CA LEU A 22 -4.18 17.87 0.42
C LEU A 22 -4.16 19.39 0.63
N ALA A 23 -3.41 20.14 -0.20
CA ALA A 23 -3.34 21.59 -0.10
C ALA A 23 -4.72 22.24 -0.19
N LYS A 24 -5.55 21.82 -1.16
CA LYS A 24 -6.93 22.30 -1.28
C LYS A 24 -7.77 22.01 -0.03
N ALA A 25 -7.61 20.84 0.58
CA ALA A 25 -8.33 20.49 1.81
C ALA A 25 -7.85 21.31 3.00
N VAL A 26 -6.54 21.53 3.12
CA VAL A 26 -5.92 22.38 4.15
C VAL A 26 -6.43 23.81 4.05
N ASP A 27 -6.53 24.38 2.84
CA ASP A 27 -7.04 25.73 2.61
C ASP A 27 -8.49 25.87 3.10
N VAL A 28 -9.33 24.87 2.84
CA VAL A 28 -10.73 24.84 3.29
C VAL A 28 -10.82 24.70 4.82
N LEU A 29 -9.94 23.91 5.42
CA LEU A 29 -9.95 23.61 6.86
C LEU A 29 -9.21 24.66 7.71
N GLY A 30 -8.46 25.57 7.08
CA GLY A 30 -7.70 26.62 7.76
C GLY A 30 -6.54 26.08 8.60
N TYR A 31 -5.90 24.97 8.19
CA TYR A 31 -4.77 24.40 8.93
C TYR A 31 -3.47 25.17 8.68
N ASP A 32 -2.62 25.26 9.71
CA ASP A 32 -1.33 25.93 9.60
C ASP A 32 -0.32 25.14 8.74
N SER A 33 0.76 25.83 8.38
CA SER A 33 1.83 25.27 7.54
C SER A 33 2.55 24.07 8.16
N GLY A 34 2.64 23.99 9.49
CA GLY A 34 3.27 22.89 10.20
C GLY A 34 2.42 21.63 10.13
N LEU A 35 1.11 21.76 10.36
CA LEU A 35 0.17 20.66 10.20
C LEU A 35 0.09 20.21 8.74
N HIS A 36 0.07 21.14 7.78
CA HIS A 36 0.14 20.78 6.37
C HIS A 36 1.41 19.98 6.04
N ALA A 37 2.59 20.45 6.47
CA ALA A 37 3.84 19.74 6.23
C ALA A 37 3.84 18.33 6.85
N MET A 38 3.25 18.18 8.04
CA MET A 38 3.10 16.89 8.71
C MET A 38 2.18 15.94 7.92
N LEU A 39 1.08 16.44 7.36
CA LEU A 39 0.14 15.66 6.55
C LEU A 39 0.64 15.39 5.13
N ALA A 40 1.61 16.17 4.63
CA ALA A 40 2.21 16.03 3.29
C ALA A 40 3.44 15.09 3.27
N THR A 41 3.88 14.63 4.45
CA THR A 41 5.10 13.86 4.65
C THR A 41 4.78 12.52 5.29
N PRO A 42 5.24 11.39 4.71
CA PRO A 42 5.02 10.10 5.33
C PRO A 42 5.78 9.99 6.67
N ARG A 43 5.15 9.36 7.67
CA ARG A 43 5.72 9.13 8.99
C ARG A 43 7.01 8.33 8.95
N ARG A 44 7.05 7.28 8.11
CA ARG A 44 8.25 6.47 7.85
C ARG A 44 8.09 5.65 6.58
N GLU A 45 9.21 5.28 6.00
CA GLU A 45 9.28 4.42 4.83
C GLU A 45 10.55 3.56 4.88
N ILE A 46 10.50 2.40 4.23
CA ILE A 46 11.67 1.55 4.00
C ILE A 46 11.73 1.15 2.53
N THR A 47 12.97 1.08 2.03
CA THR A 47 13.31 0.49 0.74
C THR A 47 14.17 -0.74 1.00
N VAL A 48 13.81 -1.86 0.39
CA VAL A 48 14.45 -3.15 0.64
C VAL A 48 14.85 -3.81 -0.67
N SER A 49 15.92 -4.60 -0.61
CA SER A 49 16.36 -5.44 -1.72
C SER A 49 15.69 -6.81 -1.63
N VAL A 50 15.07 -7.28 -2.71
CA VAL A 50 14.35 -8.55 -2.76
C VAL A 50 15.03 -9.46 -3.80
N PRO A 51 16.06 -10.23 -3.40
CA PRO A 51 16.71 -11.16 -4.31
C PRO A 51 15.83 -12.39 -4.58
N LEU A 52 15.74 -12.78 -5.85
CA LEU A 52 15.06 -13.98 -6.33
C LEU A 52 16.07 -14.91 -7.01
N ARG A 53 16.12 -16.16 -6.56
CA ARG A 53 16.64 -17.26 -7.38
C ARG A 53 15.53 -17.74 -8.31
N ARG A 54 15.73 -17.50 -9.61
CA ARG A 54 14.81 -17.91 -10.68
C ARG A 54 14.77 -19.43 -10.81
N ASP A 55 13.74 -19.94 -11.49
CA ASP A 55 13.59 -21.38 -11.73
C ASP A 55 14.72 -21.94 -12.62
N ASP A 56 15.33 -21.11 -13.48
CA ASP A 56 16.50 -21.46 -14.29
C ASP A 56 17.85 -21.39 -13.52
N GLY A 57 17.81 -21.06 -12.23
CA GLY A 57 18.98 -20.94 -11.37
C GLY A 57 19.68 -19.57 -11.44
N SER A 58 19.28 -18.65 -12.31
CA SER A 58 19.80 -17.27 -12.32
C SER A 58 19.31 -16.47 -11.11
N THR A 59 19.98 -15.36 -10.81
CA THR A 59 19.57 -14.44 -9.72
C THR A 59 19.14 -13.11 -10.28
N GLU A 60 17.99 -12.63 -9.82
CA GLU A 60 17.46 -11.32 -10.14
C GLU A 60 17.20 -10.54 -8.85
N LEU A 61 17.36 -9.22 -8.89
CA LEU A 61 17.19 -8.35 -7.73
C LEU A 61 16.04 -7.37 -8.00
N PHE A 62 15.05 -7.36 -7.13
CA PHE A 62 13.97 -6.38 -7.16
C PHE A 62 14.10 -5.36 -6.03
N THR A 63 13.50 -4.20 -6.21
CA THR A 63 13.34 -3.20 -5.16
C THR A 63 11.94 -3.32 -4.58
N GLY A 64 11.86 -3.40 -3.25
CA GLY A 64 10.62 -3.36 -2.49
C GLY A 64 10.51 -2.06 -1.71
N TYR A 65 9.29 -1.56 -1.53
CA TYR A 65 8.98 -0.37 -0.76
C TYR A 65 7.87 -0.67 0.24
N ARG A 66 7.97 -0.14 1.46
CA ARG A 66 6.83 -0.04 2.39
C ARG A 66 6.81 1.35 3.02
N VAL A 67 5.73 2.09 2.76
CA VAL A 67 5.50 3.44 3.29
C VAL A 67 4.35 3.40 4.28
N GLN A 68 4.56 3.98 5.45
CA GLN A 68 3.51 4.30 6.43
C GLN A 68 3.36 5.82 6.46
N HIS A 69 2.25 6.30 5.91
CA HIS A 69 2.02 7.73 5.75
C HIS A 69 1.65 8.39 7.09
N ASN A 70 0.58 7.91 7.72
CA ASN A 70 0.14 8.42 9.01
C ASN A 70 -0.46 7.26 9.81
N ILE A 71 -0.18 7.20 11.11
CA ILE A 71 -0.62 6.14 12.04
C ILE A 71 -1.30 6.71 13.29
N SER A 72 -1.73 7.97 13.26
CA SER A 72 -2.30 8.64 14.44
C SER A 72 -3.66 8.07 14.84
N ARG A 73 -4.44 7.53 13.90
CA ARG A 73 -5.75 6.90 14.16
C ARG A 73 -5.70 5.40 14.46
N GLY A 74 -4.52 4.79 14.41
CA GLY A 74 -4.34 3.35 14.53
C GLY A 74 -3.26 2.82 13.59
N PRO A 75 -3.12 1.48 13.47
CA PRO A 75 -2.05 0.87 12.71
C PRO A 75 -2.16 1.19 11.21
N GLY A 76 -1.03 1.12 10.51
CA GLY A 76 -0.98 1.31 9.07
C GLY A 76 -1.88 0.30 8.35
N LYS A 77 -2.61 0.75 7.33
CA LYS A 77 -3.39 -0.13 6.48
C LYS A 77 -3.12 0.17 5.02
N GLY A 78 -2.74 -0.87 4.28
CA GLY A 78 -2.86 -0.85 2.82
C GLY A 78 -2.06 -1.91 2.09
N GLY A 79 -2.31 -1.94 0.78
CA GLY A 79 -1.98 -3.07 -0.07
C GLY A 79 -0.51 -3.17 -0.49
N LEU A 80 -0.17 -4.31 -1.07
CA LEU A 80 1.09 -4.61 -1.75
C LEU A 80 0.84 -4.63 -3.26
N ARG A 81 1.57 -3.83 -4.03
CA ARG A 81 1.49 -3.79 -5.50
C ARG A 81 2.68 -4.49 -6.15
N TYR A 82 2.42 -5.34 -7.14
CA TYR A 82 3.44 -5.85 -8.06
C TYR A 82 3.26 -5.19 -9.42
N ALA A 83 4.18 -4.30 -9.78
CA ALA A 83 4.31 -3.79 -11.14
C ALA A 83 5.77 -3.37 -11.40
N ALA A 84 6.25 -3.57 -12.63
CA ALA A 84 7.60 -3.16 -13.01
C ALA A 84 7.84 -1.64 -12.90
N SER A 85 6.76 -0.84 -12.98
CA SER A 85 6.80 0.62 -12.92
C SER A 85 6.68 1.19 -11.51
N VAL A 86 6.61 0.35 -10.46
CA VAL A 86 6.48 0.85 -9.07
C VAL A 86 7.67 1.75 -8.73
N ASP A 87 7.37 2.93 -8.19
CA ASP A 87 8.37 3.89 -7.73
C ASP A 87 8.01 4.41 -6.32
N PRO A 88 8.96 4.99 -5.57
CA PRO A 88 8.69 5.42 -4.19
C PRO A 88 7.65 6.54 -4.09
N ASP A 89 7.56 7.45 -5.07
CA ASP A 89 6.58 8.54 -5.05
C ASP A 89 5.16 8.02 -5.28
N GLU A 90 4.99 7.05 -6.16
CA GLU A 90 3.72 6.35 -6.31
C GLU A 90 3.29 5.69 -4.99
N VAL A 91 4.20 4.98 -4.31
CA VAL A 91 3.89 4.29 -3.06
C VAL A 91 3.56 5.29 -1.94
N ARG A 92 4.25 6.43 -1.86
CA ARG A 92 3.93 7.53 -0.93
C ARG A 92 2.55 8.11 -1.20
N ALA A 93 2.23 8.41 -2.46
CA ALA A 93 0.93 8.94 -2.85
C ALA A 93 -0.21 8.00 -2.45
N LEU A 94 -0.07 6.71 -2.76
CA LEU A 94 -1.06 5.70 -2.43
C LEU A 94 -1.18 5.47 -0.91
N ALA A 95 -0.08 5.54 -0.15
CA ALA A 95 -0.13 5.45 1.31
C ALA A 95 -0.87 6.65 1.93
N MET A 96 -0.68 7.84 1.38
CA MET A 96 -1.42 9.05 1.78
C MET A 96 -2.91 8.92 1.49
N LEU A 97 -3.28 8.47 0.30
CA LEU A 97 -4.69 8.22 -0.05
C LEU A 97 -5.32 7.14 0.85
N MET A 98 -4.55 6.16 1.32
CA MET A 98 -5.04 5.20 2.32
C MET A 98 -5.36 5.85 3.66
N THR A 99 -4.58 6.84 4.12
CA THR A 99 -4.90 7.61 5.34
C THR A 99 -6.25 8.30 5.20
N TRP A 100 -6.46 9.02 4.11
CA TRP A 100 -7.71 9.76 3.89
C TRP A 100 -8.90 8.82 3.74
N LYS A 101 -8.75 7.75 2.95
CA LYS A 101 -9.81 6.77 2.78
C LYS A 101 -10.24 6.16 4.11
N CYS A 102 -9.30 5.72 4.94
CA CYS A 102 -9.62 5.15 6.25
C CYS A 102 -10.27 6.17 7.18
N ALA A 103 -9.81 7.42 7.18
CA ALA A 103 -10.38 8.49 7.99
C ALA A 103 -11.82 8.85 7.58
N VAL A 104 -12.10 8.95 6.27
CA VAL A 104 -13.42 9.33 5.72
C VAL A 104 -14.49 8.28 6.01
N VAL A 105 -14.13 6.99 5.97
CA VAL A 105 -15.06 5.89 6.32
C VAL A 105 -14.92 5.42 7.77
N GLU A 106 -14.33 6.27 8.63
CA GLU A 106 -14.21 6.07 10.08
C GLU A 106 -13.59 4.73 10.53
N LEU A 107 -12.65 4.20 9.75
CA LEU A 107 -11.89 3.02 10.16
C LEU A 107 -10.78 3.42 11.14
N PRO A 108 -10.50 2.61 12.18
CA PRO A 108 -9.44 2.87 13.16
C PRO A 108 -8.06 2.51 12.61
N TYR A 109 -7.73 3.05 11.43
CA TYR A 109 -6.51 2.77 10.70
C TYR A 109 -5.84 4.04 10.21
N GLY A 110 -4.52 3.98 10.21
CA GLY A 110 -3.66 4.85 9.43
C GLY A 110 -3.59 4.46 7.95
N GLY A 111 -2.71 5.14 7.22
CA GLY A 111 -2.45 4.84 5.81
C GLY A 111 -1.09 4.22 5.60
N ALA A 112 -1.04 3.12 4.85
CA ALA A 112 0.20 2.49 4.43
C ALA A 112 0.08 1.96 3.01
N LYS A 113 1.22 1.73 2.34
CA LYS A 113 1.27 1.06 1.04
C LYS A 113 2.61 0.40 0.86
N GLY A 114 2.65 -0.71 0.14
CA GLY A 114 3.90 -1.28 -0.34
C GLY A 114 3.85 -1.61 -1.82
N GLY A 115 5.02 -1.81 -2.39
CA GLY A 115 5.17 -2.18 -3.78
C GLY A 115 6.49 -2.88 -4.04
N VAL A 116 6.53 -3.76 -5.04
CA VAL A 116 7.75 -4.41 -5.53
C VAL A 116 7.84 -4.19 -7.03
N THR A 117 9.03 -3.86 -7.52
CA THR A 117 9.32 -3.55 -8.93
C THR A 117 9.36 -4.81 -9.80
N ILE A 118 8.26 -5.56 -9.83
CA ILE A 118 8.14 -6.85 -10.53
C ILE A 118 6.88 -6.89 -11.39
N ASP A 119 6.99 -7.35 -12.64
CA ASP A 119 5.82 -7.69 -13.46
C ASP A 119 5.45 -9.16 -13.22
N PRO A 120 4.36 -9.45 -12.49
CA PRO A 120 4.06 -10.82 -12.05
C PRO A 120 3.76 -11.77 -13.21
N ARG A 121 3.45 -11.27 -14.40
CA ARG A 121 3.15 -12.08 -15.59
C ARG A 121 4.39 -12.78 -16.16
N ARG A 122 5.60 -12.35 -15.76
CA ARG A 122 6.89 -12.85 -16.26
C ARG A 122 7.53 -13.91 -15.35
N TYR A 123 6.82 -14.34 -14.31
CA TYR A 123 7.35 -15.23 -13.28
C TYR A 123 6.39 -16.37 -12.99
N SER A 124 6.94 -17.52 -12.60
CA SER A 124 6.14 -18.65 -12.17
C SER A 124 5.48 -18.37 -10.81
N LYS A 125 4.44 -19.14 -10.47
CA LYS A 125 3.81 -19.06 -9.15
C LYS A 125 4.82 -19.31 -8.02
N ALA A 126 5.77 -20.21 -8.22
CA ALA A 126 6.80 -20.53 -7.25
C ALA A 126 7.82 -19.40 -7.09
N GLU A 127 8.19 -18.72 -8.18
CA GLU A 127 9.01 -17.51 -8.13
C GLU A 127 8.31 -16.37 -7.38
N LEU A 128 7.03 -16.13 -7.68
CA LEU A 128 6.22 -15.12 -6.98
C LEU A 128 6.06 -15.43 -5.49
N GLU A 129 5.95 -16.70 -5.12
CA GLU A 129 5.97 -17.12 -3.73
C GLU A 129 7.30 -16.71 -3.07
N ARG A 130 8.44 -17.08 -3.66
CA ARG A 130 9.77 -16.74 -3.11
C ARG A 130 9.97 -15.22 -2.98
N VAL A 131 9.55 -14.44 -3.97
CA VAL A 131 9.57 -12.96 -3.90
C VAL A 131 8.72 -12.46 -2.74
N THR A 132 7.49 -12.95 -2.61
CA THR A 132 6.56 -12.53 -1.56
C THR A 132 7.10 -12.85 -0.17
N ARG A 133 7.66 -14.06 0.02
CA ARG A 133 8.27 -14.48 1.28
C ARG A 133 9.49 -13.63 1.63
N ARG A 134 10.36 -13.39 0.66
CA ARG A 134 11.56 -12.55 0.87
C ARG A 134 11.17 -11.13 1.21
N TYR A 135 10.30 -10.50 0.42
CA TYR A 135 9.79 -9.15 0.69
C TYR A 135 9.14 -9.04 2.07
N THR A 136 8.28 -9.99 2.44
CA THR A 136 7.63 -10.00 3.76
C THR A 136 8.64 -10.03 4.89
N SER A 137 9.69 -10.85 4.75
CA SER A 137 10.77 -10.96 5.74
C SER A 137 11.55 -9.65 5.91
N GLU A 138 11.86 -8.97 4.80
CA GLU A 138 12.57 -7.68 4.81
C GLU A 138 11.77 -6.57 5.51
N ILE A 139 10.43 -6.57 5.38
CA ILE A 139 9.58 -5.52 5.96
C ILE A 139 8.99 -5.88 7.34
N MET A 140 9.33 -7.05 7.88
CA MET A 140 8.84 -7.52 9.19
C MET A 140 8.95 -6.52 10.35
N PRO A 141 10.00 -5.68 10.46
CA PRO A 141 10.08 -4.69 11.52
C PRO A 141 8.94 -3.66 11.49
N MET A 142 8.33 -3.42 10.31
CA MET A 142 7.26 -2.45 10.13
C MET A 142 5.86 -3.05 10.25
N ILE A 143 5.67 -4.33 9.90
CA ILE A 143 4.35 -4.98 9.83
C ILE A 143 3.96 -5.73 11.10
N GLY A 144 2.65 -5.89 11.29
CA GLY A 144 2.06 -6.62 12.41
C GLY A 144 0.59 -6.20 12.64
N PRO A 145 -0.21 -7.03 13.34
CA PRO A 145 -1.64 -6.77 13.56
C PRO A 145 -1.94 -5.41 14.21
N GLU A 146 -1.05 -4.94 15.08
CA GLU A 146 -1.18 -3.68 15.81
C GLU A 146 -0.25 -2.58 15.28
N ARG A 147 0.43 -2.82 14.15
CA ARG A 147 1.45 -1.91 13.60
C ARG A 147 1.13 -1.52 12.16
N ASP A 148 1.03 -2.50 11.28
CA ASP A 148 0.75 -2.30 9.86
C ASP A 148 0.27 -3.61 9.22
N ILE A 149 -0.95 -3.57 8.67
CA ILE A 149 -1.68 -4.73 8.16
C ILE A 149 -1.72 -4.67 6.63
N MET A 150 -1.14 -5.69 6.01
CA MET A 150 -1.05 -5.79 4.55
C MET A 150 -2.40 -6.14 3.89
N ALA A 151 -2.50 -5.91 2.60
CA ALA A 151 -3.65 -6.27 1.77
C ALA A 151 -3.21 -6.55 0.32
N PRO A 152 -4.07 -7.13 -0.53
CA PRO A 152 -3.85 -7.14 -1.96
C PRO A 152 -3.94 -5.74 -2.56
N ASP A 153 -3.19 -5.52 -3.62
CA ASP A 153 -3.33 -4.46 -4.62
C ASP A 153 -3.02 -5.02 -6.02
N MET A 154 -2.82 -4.16 -7.03
CA MET A 154 -2.53 -4.57 -8.40
C MET A 154 -1.36 -5.57 -8.46
N GLY A 155 -1.54 -6.65 -9.21
CA GLY A 155 -0.54 -7.71 -9.36
C GLY A 155 -0.41 -8.66 -8.17
N THR A 156 -1.28 -8.52 -7.15
CA THR A 156 -1.34 -9.42 -5.98
C THR A 156 -2.79 -9.79 -5.66
N ASP A 157 -2.96 -10.84 -4.87
CA ASP A 157 -4.26 -11.46 -4.64
C ASP A 157 -4.33 -12.15 -3.27
N GLU A 158 -5.35 -12.98 -3.08
CA GLU A 158 -5.53 -13.76 -1.86
C GLU A 158 -4.39 -14.76 -1.63
N GLN A 159 -3.88 -15.40 -2.68
CA GLN A 159 -2.76 -16.33 -2.59
C GLN A 159 -1.50 -15.61 -2.09
N THR A 160 -1.26 -14.40 -2.60
CA THR A 160 -0.16 -13.54 -2.14
C THR A 160 -0.29 -13.23 -0.65
N MET A 161 -1.50 -12.89 -0.19
CA MET A 161 -1.74 -12.61 1.23
C MET A 161 -1.65 -13.85 2.12
N ALA A 162 -1.93 -15.04 1.59
CA ALA A 162 -1.68 -16.29 2.30
C ALA A 162 -0.18 -16.48 2.55
N TRP A 163 0.68 -16.23 1.55
CA TRP A 163 2.14 -16.29 1.71
C TRP A 163 2.68 -15.23 2.67
N VAL A 164 2.14 -14.01 2.64
CA VAL A 164 2.47 -12.95 3.61
C VAL A 164 2.15 -13.43 5.03
N MET A 165 0.94 -13.93 5.25
CA MET A 165 0.48 -14.40 6.57
C MET A 165 1.34 -15.55 7.08
N ASP A 166 1.59 -16.55 6.23
CA ASP A 166 2.40 -17.72 6.54
C ASP A 166 3.84 -17.32 6.90
N THR A 167 4.48 -16.52 6.05
CA THR A 167 5.87 -16.06 6.29
C THR A 167 5.99 -15.30 7.60
N TYR A 168 5.08 -14.37 7.86
CA TYR A 168 5.09 -13.61 9.11
C TYR A 168 4.86 -14.52 10.32
N SER A 169 3.92 -15.45 10.23
CA SER A 169 3.58 -16.38 11.31
C SER A 169 4.74 -17.32 11.66
N VAL A 170 5.36 -17.94 10.65
CA VAL A 170 6.52 -18.82 10.81
C VAL A 170 7.67 -18.09 11.49
N ASN A 171 7.98 -16.87 11.05
CA ASN A 171 9.06 -16.08 11.65
C ASN A 171 8.73 -15.57 13.07
N ARG A 172 7.45 -15.50 13.45
CA ARG A 172 7.01 -15.17 14.82
C ARG A 172 6.89 -16.39 15.73
N GLY A 173 6.86 -17.60 15.16
CA GLY A 173 6.72 -18.86 15.90
C GLY A 173 5.28 -19.26 16.24
N TYR A 174 4.28 -18.54 15.73
CA TYR A 174 2.86 -18.88 15.92
C TYR A 174 1.97 -18.25 14.82
N THR A 175 0.78 -18.80 14.62
CA THR A 175 -0.16 -18.37 13.57
C THR A 175 -0.77 -16.99 13.91
N ILE A 176 -0.58 -16.01 13.01
CA ILE A 176 -1.08 -14.64 13.17
C ILE A 176 -1.88 -14.23 11.93
N PRO A 177 -3.17 -14.62 11.82
CA PRO A 177 -3.97 -14.33 10.65
C PRO A 177 -4.16 -12.82 10.39
N ALA A 178 -4.13 -12.01 11.44
CA ALA A 178 -4.46 -10.58 11.41
C ALA A 178 -3.37 -9.69 10.77
N VAL A 179 -2.18 -10.22 10.44
CA VAL A 179 -1.11 -9.44 9.79
C VAL A 179 -1.42 -9.05 8.35
N ALA A 180 -2.34 -9.77 7.70
CA ALA A 180 -2.80 -9.48 6.35
C ALA A 180 -4.32 -9.65 6.22
N THR A 181 -4.96 -8.76 5.46
CA THR A 181 -6.36 -8.87 5.04
C THR A 181 -6.44 -9.38 3.61
N GLY A 182 -7.63 -9.82 3.17
CA GLY A 182 -7.82 -10.29 1.80
C GLY A 182 -7.22 -11.66 1.52
N LYS A 183 -7.02 -12.47 2.57
CA LYS A 183 -6.60 -13.86 2.50
C LYS A 183 -7.76 -14.77 2.05
N PRO A 184 -7.48 -16.02 1.62
CA PRO A 184 -8.50 -17.03 1.37
C PRO A 184 -9.31 -17.34 2.64
N LEU A 185 -10.55 -17.80 2.47
CA LEU A 185 -11.44 -18.15 3.59
C LEU A 185 -10.80 -19.19 4.53
N ALA A 186 -10.13 -20.20 3.95
CA ALA A 186 -9.49 -21.29 4.69
C ALA A 186 -8.43 -20.83 5.71
N VAL A 187 -7.91 -19.62 5.58
CA VAL A 187 -6.85 -19.07 6.47
C VAL A 187 -7.28 -17.74 7.13
N GLY A 188 -8.58 -17.55 7.35
CA GLY A 188 -9.11 -16.35 8.03
C GLY A 188 -9.36 -15.16 7.10
N GLY A 189 -9.77 -15.46 5.86
CA GLY A 189 -10.38 -14.49 4.96
C GLY A 189 -11.80 -14.11 5.38
N SER A 190 -12.34 -13.02 4.83
CA SER A 190 -13.71 -12.58 5.10
C SER A 190 -14.63 -12.92 3.93
N LEU A 191 -15.81 -13.45 4.25
CA LEU A 191 -16.92 -13.57 3.30
C LEU A 191 -17.30 -12.19 2.76
N GLY A 192 -17.85 -12.17 1.54
CA GLY A 192 -18.37 -10.96 0.91
C GLY A 192 -17.33 -9.99 0.36
N ARG A 193 -16.02 -10.27 0.48
CA ARG A 193 -14.94 -9.43 -0.04
C ARG A 193 -15.10 -9.10 -1.53
N ALA A 194 -15.39 -10.12 -2.35
CA ALA A 194 -15.47 -9.98 -3.81
C ALA A 194 -16.53 -8.96 -4.26
N THR A 195 -17.60 -8.80 -3.51
CA THR A 195 -18.73 -7.91 -3.85
C THR A 195 -18.84 -6.69 -2.95
N ALA A 196 -17.90 -6.50 -2.00
CA ALA A 196 -17.98 -5.42 -1.02
C ALA A 196 -17.97 -4.03 -1.68
N THR A 197 -17.06 -3.80 -2.63
CA THR A 197 -16.94 -2.51 -3.31
C THR A 197 -18.15 -2.19 -4.19
N SER A 198 -18.63 -3.15 -4.99
CA SER A 198 -19.79 -2.94 -5.85
C SER A 198 -21.06 -2.70 -5.04
N ARG A 199 -21.26 -3.44 -3.94
CA ARG A 199 -22.36 -3.15 -3.00
C ARG A 199 -22.22 -1.77 -2.36
N GLY A 200 -21.00 -1.36 -1.99
CA GLY A 200 -20.73 -0.02 -1.48
C GLY A 200 -21.17 1.10 -2.44
N VAL A 201 -20.92 0.94 -3.75
CA VAL A 201 -21.42 1.87 -4.78
C VAL A 201 -22.95 1.95 -4.76
N VAL A 202 -23.63 0.79 -4.71
CA VAL A 202 -25.10 0.76 -4.64
C VAL A 202 -25.61 1.45 -3.37
N HIS A 203 -25.00 1.19 -2.22
CA HIS A 203 -25.41 1.80 -0.94
C HIS A 203 -25.24 3.31 -0.94
N THR A 204 -24.08 3.81 -1.40
CA THR A 204 -23.78 5.25 -1.45
C THR A 204 -24.69 5.99 -2.45
N ALA A 205 -24.91 5.41 -3.64
CA ALA A 205 -25.83 5.99 -4.63
C ALA A 205 -27.27 6.05 -4.12
N ARG A 206 -27.75 4.98 -3.47
CA ARG A 206 -29.10 4.96 -2.87
C ARG A 206 -29.25 6.00 -1.76
N ALA A 207 -28.24 6.18 -0.91
CA ALA A 207 -28.27 7.18 0.14
C ALA A 207 -28.28 8.61 -0.42
N ALA A 208 -27.49 8.88 -1.47
CA ALA A 208 -27.49 10.18 -2.15
C ALA A 208 -28.85 10.50 -2.79
N LEU A 209 -29.48 9.52 -3.46
CA LEU A 209 -30.81 9.71 -4.07
C LEU A 209 -31.92 9.89 -3.03
N ALA A 210 -31.78 9.32 -1.83
CA ALA A 210 -32.76 9.50 -0.76
C ALA A 210 -32.63 10.84 -0.01
N SER A 211 -31.51 11.56 -0.21
CA SER A 211 -31.23 12.86 0.42
C SER A 211 -31.34 14.05 -0.55
N ALA A 212 -31.71 13.78 -1.81
CA ALA A 212 -32.04 14.76 -2.84
C ALA A 212 -33.55 15.06 -2.86
#